data_AF-A1AYA1-F1
#
_entry.id   AF-A1AYA1-F1
#
_cell.length_a   1.000
_cell.length_b   1.000
_cell.length_c   1.000
_cell.angle_alpha   90.00
_cell.angle_beta   90.00
_cell.angle_gamma   90.00
#
_symmetry.space_group_name_H-M   'P 1'
#
loop_
_entity.id
_entity.type
_entity.pdbx_description
1 polymer ?
#
loop_
_entity_poly.entity_id
_entity_poly.type
_entity_poly.pdbx_seq_one_letter_code
_entity_poly.pdbx_strand_id
1 'polypeptide(L)'
;MPSSTDWRSPGYDNRFRTLDRARMTFQFLRRNRRYRAEYSRIRQHIGREAPVADATREEIARMARRWGLMFPGRSRTSGIGSPAALAS
;
A
#
# COMPACT_ATOMS: atom_id res chain seq x y z
N MET A 1 12.64 -18.69 31.73
CA MET A 1 13.08 -17.42 31.10
C MET A 1 12.89 -17.56 29.61
N PRO A 2 12.19 -16.65 28.90
CA PRO A 2 12.09 -16.78 27.44
C PRO A 2 13.48 -16.50 26.85
N SER A 3 13.93 -17.41 25.98
CA SER A 3 15.16 -17.27 25.21
C SER A 3 15.12 -15.94 24.46
N SER A 4 16.09 -15.07 24.75
CA SER A 4 16.27 -13.81 24.02
C SER A 4 16.34 -14.14 22.53
N THR A 5 15.34 -13.72 21.75
CA THR A 5 15.40 -13.83 20.30
C THR A 5 16.63 -13.05 19.86
N ASP A 6 17.69 -13.77 19.50
CA ASP A 6 18.95 -13.18 19.14
C ASP A 6 18.82 -12.56 17.74
N TRP A 7 18.35 -11.32 17.73
CA TRP A 7 18.03 -10.55 16.53
C TRP A 7 19.27 -10.21 15.70
N ARG A 8 20.47 -10.45 16.25
CA ARG A 8 21.76 -10.37 15.56
C ARG A 8 22.23 -11.71 14.98
N SER A 9 21.47 -12.79 15.17
CA SER A 9 21.83 -14.08 14.58
C SER A 9 21.83 -13.99 13.04
N PRO A 10 22.77 -14.66 12.36
CA PRO A 10 22.84 -14.66 10.89
C PRO A 10 21.53 -15.14 10.22
N GLY A 11 20.79 -16.03 10.89
CA GLY A 11 19.48 -16.52 10.44
C GLY A 11 18.33 -15.52 10.58
N TYR A 12 18.51 -14.49 11.42
CA TYR A 12 17.62 -13.32 11.50
C TYR A 12 17.99 -12.34 10.39
N ASP A 13 19.27 -11.97 10.28
CA ASP A 13 19.76 -11.08 9.22
C ASP A 13 19.39 -11.55 7.81
N ASN A 14 19.54 -12.84 7.50
CA ASN A 14 19.16 -13.39 6.19
C ASN A 14 17.64 -13.34 5.91
N ARG A 15 16.81 -13.43 6.96
CA ARG A 15 15.34 -13.32 6.86
C ARG A 15 14.86 -11.88 6.70
N PHE A 16 15.60 -10.90 7.20
CA PHE A 16 15.27 -9.47 7.11
C PHE A 16 16.00 -8.75 5.98
N ARG A 17 17.12 -9.27 5.45
CA ARG A 17 17.80 -8.74 4.26
C ARG A 17 16.94 -8.76 3.00
N THR A 18 16.02 -9.72 2.91
CA THR A 18 15.04 -9.81 1.80
C THR A 18 13.79 -8.94 2.02
N LEU A 19 13.59 -8.42 3.24
CA LEU A 19 12.56 -7.43 3.51
C LEU A 19 13.17 -6.05 3.23
N ASP A 20 12.93 -5.55 2.02
CA ASP A 20 13.18 -4.16 1.69
C ASP A 20 12.67 -3.24 2.81
N ARG A 21 13.37 -2.13 3.08
CA ARG A 21 13.10 -1.24 4.23
C ARG A 21 11.63 -0.79 4.27
N ALA A 22 11.03 -0.59 3.10
CA ALA A 22 9.60 -0.29 2.94
C ALA A 22 8.68 -1.45 3.38
N ARG A 23 9.09 -2.69 3.14
CA ARG A 23 8.36 -3.89 3.56
C ARG A 23 8.46 -4.10 5.08
N MET A 24 9.56 -3.69 5.69
CA MET A 24 9.72 -3.72 7.15
C MET A 24 8.84 -2.67 7.85
N THR A 25 8.78 -1.43 7.37
CA THR A 25 7.89 -0.39 7.94
C THR A 25 6.42 -0.75 7.80
N PHE A 26 6.02 -1.36 6.67
CA PHE A 26 4.65 -1.83 6.47
C PHE A 26 4.20 -2.88 7.50
N GLN A 27 5.14 -3.68 8.03
CA GLN A 27 4.84 -4.69 9.04
C GLN A 27 4.47 -4.11 10.41
N PHE A 28 4.92 -2.88 10.72
CA PHE A 28 4.50 -2.15 11.93
C PHE A 28 3.11 -1.56 11.75
N LEU A 29 2.84 -0.94 10.60
CA LEU A 29 1.52 -0.45 10.23
C LEU A 29 0.47 -1.56 10.27
N ARG A 30 0.78 -2.74 9.70
CA ARG A 30 -0.15 -3.88 9.66
C ARG A 30 -0.49 -4.46 11.04
N ARG A 31 0.34 -4.21 12.06
CA ARG A 31 0.08 -4.63 13.46
C ARG A 31 -0.73 -3.60 14.25
N ASN A 32 -0.82 -2.34 13.78
CA ASN A 32 -1.56 -1.30 14.46
C ASN A 32 -3.09 -1.49 14.28
N ARG A 33 -3.82 -1.65 15.39
CA ARG A 33 -5.28 -1.88 15.38
C ARG A 33 -6.06 -0.72 14.75
N ARG A 34 -5.66 0.53 15.01
CA ARG A 34 -6.29 1.72 14.46
C ARG A 34 -6.09 1.80 12.95
N TYR A 35 -4.87 1.53 12.49
CA TYR A 35 -4.59 1.44 11.06
C TYR A 35 -5.44 0.36 10.39
N ARG A 36 -5.54 -0.84 10.98
CA ARG A 36 -6.37 -1.92 10.41
C ARG A 36 -7.84 -1.54 10.29
N ALA A 37 -8.40 -0.89 11.31
CA ALA A 37 -9.78 -0.45 11.29
C ALA A 37 -10.01 0.60 10.20
N GLU A 38 -9.18 1.64 10.13
CA GLU A 38 -9.26 2.67 9.08
C GLU A 38 -9.05 2.08 7.68
N TYR A 39 -8.06 1.19 7.52
CA TYR A 39 -7.75 0.56 6.23
C TYR A 39 -8.90 -0.33 5.75
N SER A 40 -9.55 -1.06 6.65
CA SER A 40 -10.67 -1.94 6.28
C SER A 40 -11.87 -1.19 5.68
N ARG A 41 -12.10 0.05 6.13
CA ARG A 41 -13.18 0.93 5.64
C ARG A 41 -12.91 1.41 4.22
N ILE A 42 -11.66 1.81 3.94
CA ILE A 42 -11.30 2.41 2.66
C ILE A 42 -10.80 1.40 1.62
N ARG A 43 -10.40 0.18 2.03
CA ARG A 43 -9.75 -0.83 1.16
C ARG A 43 -10.55 -1.12 -0.11
N GLN A 44 -11.87 -1.15 -0.03
CA GLN A 44 -12.73 -1.46 -1.18
C GLN A 44 -12.70 -0.36 -2.25
N HIS A 45 -12.32 0.86 -1.87
CA HIS A 45 -12.31 2.05 -2.74
C HIS A 45 -10.90 2.38 -3.26
N ILE A 46 -9.85 1.89 -2.62
CA ILE A 46 -8.48 2.06 -3.09
C ILE A 46 -8.32 1.38 -4.46
N GLY A 47 -7.96 2.14 -5.48
CA GLY A 47 -7.68 1.64 -6.82
C GLY A 47 -8.92 1.30 -7.68
N ARG A 48 -10.13 1.67 -7.25
CA ARG A 48 -11.31 1.57 -8.12
C ARG A 48 -11.32 2.70 -9.15
N GLU A 49 -11.70 2.36 -10.38
CA GLU A 49 -11.93 3.33 -11.48
C GLU A 49 -13.32 3.99 -11.40
N ALA A 50 -14.25 3.38 -10.66
CA ALA A 50 -15.58 3.93 -10.47
C ALA A 50 -15.52 5.22 -9.63
N PRO A 51 -16.40 6.21 -9.94
CA PRO A 51 -16.48 7.43 -9.16
C PRO A 51 -16.77 7.08 -7.69
N VAL A 52 -15.82 7.45 -6.83
CA VAL A 52 -15.95 7.29 -5.38
C VAL A 52 -16.54 8.59 -4.85
N ALA A 53 -17.47 8.50 -3.90
CA ALA A 53 -18.02 9.68 -3.24
C ALA A 53 -16.90 10.57 -2.65
N ASP A 54 -17.06 11.90 -2.71
CA ASP A 54 -16.05 12.84 -2.23
C ASP A 54 -15.67 12.61 -0.77
N ALA A 55 -16.64 12.24 0.07
CA ALA A 55 -16.41 11.88 1.47
C ALA A 55 -15.41 10.72 1.63
N THR A 56 -15.48 9.71 0.76
CA THR A 56 -14.55 8.57 0.77
C THR A 56 -13.18 8.98 0.25
N ARG A 57 -13.11 9.86 -0.76
CA ARG A 57 -11.84 10.40 -1.26
C ARG A 57 -11.11 11.20 -0.17
N GLU A 58 -11.85 12.02 0.56
CA GLU A 58 -11.33 12.76 1.71
C GLU A 58 -10.89 11.82 2.84
N GLU A 59 -11.65 10.76 3.12
CA GLU A 59 -11.26 9.75 4.12
C GLU A 59 -9.94 9.05 3.74
N ILE A 60 -9.77 8.67 2.47
CA ILE A 60 -8.52 8.11 1.94
C ILE A 60 -7.37 9.11 2.10
N ALA A 61 -7.58 10.37 1.71
CA ALA A 61 -6.55 11.42 1.80
C ALA A 61 -6.17 11.75 3.26
N ARG A 62 -7.14 11.75 4.18
CA ARG A 62 -6.91 11.90 5.62
C ARG A 62 -6.09 10.75 6.18
N MET A 63 -6.43 9.51 5.79
CA MET A 63 -5.69 8.32 6.20
C MET A 63 -4.25 8.34 5.65
N ALA A 64 -4.08 8.68 4.38
CA ALA A 64 -2.77 8.83 3.73
C ALA A 64 -1.86 9.80 4.49
N ARG A 65 -2.36 11.00 4.80
CA ARG A 65 -1.63 12.02 5.58
C ARG A 65 -1.27 11.54 6.98
N ARG A 66 -2.21 10.89 7.68
CA ARG A 66 -2.00 10.40 9.06
C ARG A 66 -0.91 9.32 9.15
N TRP A 67 -0.85 8.43 8.17
CA TRP A 67 0.03 7.27 8.20
C TRP A 67 1.27 7.40 7.31
N GLY A 68 1.45 8.55 6.63
CA GLY A 68 2.57 8.81 5.72
C GLY A 68 2.56 7.88 4.50
N LEU A 69 1.37 7.56 3.98
CA LEU A 69 1.20 6.64 2.86
C LEU A 69 0.80 7.39 1.59
N MET A 70 1.22 6.86 0.44
CA MET A 70 0.62 7.19 -0.84
C MET A 70 -0.13 5.97 -1.36
N PHE A 71 -1.40 6.15 -1.70
CA PHE A 71 -2.15 5.15 -2.41
C PHE A 71 -2.07 5.46 -3.90
N PRO A 72 -1.70 4.48 -4.75
CA PRO A 72 -1.71 4.71 -6.18
C PRO A 72 -3.16 5.02 -6.61
N GLY A 73 -3.41 6.26 -7.01
CA GLY A 73 -4.48 6.52 -7.97
C GLY A 73 -3.97 5.98 -9.29
N ARG A 74 -4.68 5.02 -9.92
CA ARG A 74 -4.29 4.65 -11.28
C ARG A 74 -4.47 5.90 -12.14
N SER A 75 -3.38 6.36 -12.75
CA SER A 75 -3.43 7.24 -13.90
C SER A 75 -4.46 6.63 -14.85
N ARG A 76 -5.46 7.41 -15.28
CA ARG A 76 -6.28 7.02 -16.43
C ARG A 76 -5.29 6.54 -17.46
N THR A 77 -5.37 5.28 -17.88
CA THR A 77 -4.73 4.84 -19.10
C THR A 77 -5.37 5.68 -20.19
N SER A 78 -4.79 6.86 -20.44
CA SER A 78 -5.04 7.63 -21.63
C SER A 78 -4.65 6.67 -22.75
N GLY A 79 -5.62 6.27 -23.57
CA GLY A 79 -5.39 5.37 -24.68
C GLY A 79 -4.33 5.98 -25.59
N ILE A 80 -3.09 5.55 -25.43
CA ILE A 80 -2.01 5.84 -26.37
C ILE A 80 -1.97 4.64 -27.31
N GLY A 81 -2.62 4.82 -28.46
CA GLY A 81 -2.27 4.22 -29.74
C GLY A 81 -2.52 2.72 -29.88
N SER A 82 -3.66 2.36 -30.49
CA SER A 82 -3.72 1.16 -31.33
C SER A 82 -3.23 1.55 -32.73
N PRO A 83 -2.06 1.10 -33.23
CA PRO A 83 -1.59 1.42 -34.57
C PRO A 83 -2.18 0.46 -35.63
N ALA A 84 -3.48 0.15 -35.57
CA ALA A 84 -4.13 -0.77 -36.49
C ALA A 84 -4.92 -0.07 -37.62
N ALA A 85 -4.62 1.20 -37.90
CA ALA A 85 -5.26 1.97 -38.96
C ALA A 85 -4.22 2.58 -39.91
N LEU A 86 -3.35 1.74 -40.49
CA LEU A 86 -2.61 2.04 -41.72
C LEU A 86 -2.60 0.76 -42.57
N ALA A 87 -3.73 0.51 -43.21
CA ALA A 87 -3.82 -0.32 -44.40
C ALA A 87 -4.63 0.48 -45.42
N SER A 88 -3.92 1.08 -46.37
CA SER A 88 -4.43 1.59 -47.64
C SER A 88 -3.44 1.15 -48.70
#